data_AF-A0A4R4S0D3-F1
#
_entry.id   AF-A0A4R4S0D3-F1
#
_cell.length_a   1.000
_cell.length_b   1.000
_cell.length_c   1.000
_cell.angle_alpha   90.00
_cell.angle_beta   90.00
_cell.angle_gamma   90.00
#
_symmetry.space_group_name_H-M   'P 1'
#
loop_
_entity.id
_entity.type
_entity.pdbx_description
1 polymer ?
#
loop_
_entity_poly.entity_id
_entity_poly.type
_entity_poly.pdbx_seq_one_letter_code
_entity_poly.pdbx_strand_id
1 'polypeptide(L)' 'MDLTSVAVTPQIPDDVVHWHGKATGSHWAMLPGRRGPCLVEAASREQLAVVIHWHLRRVTD' A
#
# COMPACT_ATOMS: atom_id res chain seq x y z
N MET A 1 18.72 -9.85 25.85
CA MET A 1 18.55 -9.24 24.51
C MET A 1 17.20 -9.70 24.01
N ASP A 2 16.20 -8.84 24.12
CA ASP A 2 14.84 -9.11 23.64
C ASP A 2 14.75 -8.55 22.21
N LEU A 3 14.71 -9.43 21.21
CA LEU A 3 14.59 -9.07 19.80
C LEU A 3 13.15 -9.26 19.32
N THR A 4 12.18 -8.90 20.14
CA THR A 4 10.81 -8.66 19.66
C THR A 4 10.74 -7.27 19.01
N SER A 5 11.50 -7.08 17.92
CA SER A 5 11.17 -6.05 16.96
C SER A 5 9.84 -6.45 16.35
N VAL A 6 8.74 -6.01 16.96
CA VAL A 6 7.41 -6.13 16.37
C VAL A 6 7.50 -5.40 15.05
N ALA A 7 7.61 -6.16 13.95
CA ALA A 7 7.53 -5.59 12.62
C ALA A 7 6.14 -4.96 12.54
N VAL A 8 6.07 -3.64 12.74
CA VAL A 8 4.83 -2.89 12.61
C VAL A 8 4.42 -3.00 11.16
N THR A 9 3.41 -3.83 10.90
CA THR A 9 2.85 -3.96 9.56
C THR A 9 2.34 -2.58 9.13
N PRO A 10 2.88 -2.01 8.04
CA PRO A 10 2.48 -0.68 7.62
C PRO A 10 0.97 -0.64 7.40
N GLN A 11 0.33 0.40 7.92
CA GLN A 11 -1.08 0.67 7.67
C GLN A 11 -1.21 1.49 6.39
N ILE A 12 -2.31 1.28 5.65
CA ILE A 12 -2.66 2.15 4.52
C ILE A 12 -2.96 3.55 5.07
N PRO A 13 -2.32 4.63 4.56
CA PRO A 13 -2.63 5.99 4.99
C PRO A 13 -4.12 6.32 4.83
N ASP A 14 -4.69 7.09 5.77
CA ASP A 14 -6.13 7.37 5.83
C ASP A 14 -6.64 8.16 4.61
N ASP A 15 -5.76 8.91 3.95
CA ASP A 15 -6.04 9.69 2.75
C ASP A 15 -5.97 8.87 1.45
N VAL A 16 -5.56 7.60 1.52
CA VAL A 16 -5.48 6.70 0.36
C VAL A 16 -6.74 5.85 0.25
N VAL A 17 -7.51 6.10 -0.80
CA VAL A 17 -8.65 5.25 -1.17
C VAL A 17 -8.14 3.88 -1.64
N HIS A 18 -8.67 2.83 -1.03
CA HIS A 18 -8.36 1.45 -1.36
C HIS A 18 -9.62 0.59 -1.40
N TRP A 19 -9.57 -0.49 -2.18
CA TRP A 19 -10.69 -1.40 -2.41
C TRP A 19 -10.24 -2.85 -2.26
N HIS A 20 -11.16 -3.74 -1.87
CA HIS A 20 -10.97 -5.19 -1.87
C HIS A 20 -11.99 -5.85 -2.81
N GLY A 21 -11.49 -6.56 -3.81
CA GLY A 21 -12.30 -7.26 -4.79
C GLY A 21 -12.70 -8.63 -4.30
N LYS A 22 -13.93 -8.78 -3.81
CA LYS A 22 -14.41 -10.08 -3.31
C LYS A 22 -14.35 -11.20 -4.36
N ALA A 23 -14.50 -10.88 -5.64
CA ALA A 23 -14.46 -11.86 -6.72
C ALA A 23 -13.03 -12.28 -7.10
N THR A 24 -12.04 -11.39 -6.94
CA THR A 24 -10.64 -11.65 -7.34
C THR A 24 -9.74 -11.97 -6.14
N GLY A 25 -10.15 -11.62 -4.92
CA GLY A 25 -9.32 -11.65 -3.72
C GLY A 25 -8.26 -10.55 -3.67
N SER A 26 -8.22 -9.65 -4.66
CA SER A 26 -7.17 -8.63 -4.77
C SER A 26 -7.51 -7.37 -3.98
N HIS A 27 -6.47 -6.67 -3.54
CA HIS A 27 -6.53 -5.35 -2.95
C HIS A 27 -5.96 -4.32 -3.91
N TRP A 28 -6.65 -3.18 -4.10
CA TRP A 28 -6.20 -2.10 -4.97
C TRP A 28 -6.16 -0.76 -4.27
N ALA A 29 -5.31 0.15 -4.76
CA ALA A 29 -5.33 1.57 -4.42
C ALA A 29 -4.96 2.42 -5.65
N MET A 30 -5.49 3.64 -5.72
CA MET A 30 -5.03 4.64 -6.66
C MET A 30 -4.05 5.59 -5.98
N LEU A 31 -2.88 5.80 -6.61
CA LEU A 31 -1.81 6.63 -6.07
C LEU A 31 -1.40 7.72 -7.06
N PRO A 32 -0.93 8.89 -6.58
CA PRO A 32 -0.32 9.88 -7.46
C PRO A 32 0.95 9.31 -8.10
N GLY A 33 1.27 9.70 -9.32
CA GLY A 33 2.48 9.28 -10.00
C GLY A 33 3.05 10.39 -10.88
N ARG A 34 4.34 10.32 -11.18
CA ARG A 34 5.04 11.34 -11.99
C ARG A 34 4.46 11.53 -13.39
N ARG A 35 3.77 10.52 -13.92
CA ARG A 35 3.11 10.54 -15.25
C ARG A 35 1.58 10.53 -15.16
N GLY A 36 1.03 10.80 -13.98
CA GLY A 36 -0.39 10.69 -13.67
C GLY A 36 -0.71 9.59 -12.64
N PRO A 37 -1.98 9.44 -12.26
CA PRO A 37 -2.43 8.44 -11.31
C PRO A 37 -2.10 7.01 -11.73
N CYS A 38 -1.76 6.16 -10.76
CA CYS A 38 -1.40 4.76 -10.97
C CYS A 38 -2.28 3.86 -10.10
N LEU A 39 -2.84 2.80 -10.69
CA LEU A 39 -3.51 1.73 -9.96
C LEU A 39 -2.47 0.70 -9.52
N VAL A 40 -2.40 0.43 -8.22
CA VAL A 40 -1.59 -0.65 -7.67
C VAL A 40 -2.47 -1.78 -7.18
N GLU A 41 -1.99 -3.01 -7.31
CA GLU A 41 -2.67 -4.24 -6.91
C GLU A 41 -1.75 -5.07 -6.00
N ALA A 42 -2.33 -5.72 -4.99
CA ALA A 42 -1.64 -6.70 -4.16
C ALA A 42 -2.58 -7.82 -3.69
N ALA A 43 -2.00 -8.96 -3.30
CA ALA A 43 -2.74 -10.13 -2.85
C ALA A 43 -3.28 -10.01 -1.42
N SER A 44 -2.79 -9.04 -0.64
CA SER A 44 -3.27 -8.77 0.72
C SER A 44 -3.24 -7.29 1.05
N ARG A 45 -4.00 -6.89 2.07
CA ARG A 45 -4.03 -5.50 2.56
C ARG A 45 -2.66 -5.04 3.05
N GLU A 46 -1.89 -5.92 3.67
CA GLU A 46 -0.56 -5.66 4.22
C GLU A 46 0.45 -5.45 3.09
N GLN A 47 0.41 -6.30 2.06
CA GLN A 47 1.24 -6.12 0.87
C GLN A 47 0.89 -4.82 0.14
N LEU A 48 -0.41 -4.50 0.04
CA LEU A 48 -0.86 -3.24 -0.54
C LEU A 48 -0.28 -2.04 0.23
N ALA A 49 -0.31 -2.08 1.57
CA ALA A 49 0.27 -1.01 2.39
C ALA A 49 1.76 -0.84 2.14
N VAL A 50 2.54 -1.92 2.06
CA VAL A 50 3.98 -1.86 1.72
C VAL A 50 4.21 -1.17 0.38
N VAL A 51 3.44 -1.54 -0.65
CA VAL A 51 3.53 -0.95 -2.00
C VAL A 51 3.19 0.54 -1.96
N ILE A 52 2.12 0.93 -1.26
CA ILE A 52 1.71 2.33 -1.12
C ILE A 52 2.82 3.16 -0.47
N HIS A 53 3.35 2.70 0.66
CA HIS A 53 4.42 3.40 1.37
C HIS A 53 5.68 3.57 0.52
N TRP A 54 6.08 2.51 -0.20
CA TRP A 54 7.22 2.58 -1.12
C TRP A 54 6.97 3.59 -2.25
N HIS A 55 5.76 3.58 -2.82
CA HIS A 55 5.40 4.43 -3.95
C HIS A 55 5.35 5.92 -3.55
N LEU A 56 4.69 6.24 -2.44
CA LEU A 56 4.56 7.62 -1.96
C LEU A 56 5.92 8.25 -1.62
N ARG A 57 6.85 7.48 -1.04
CA ARG A 57 8.23 7.97 -0.81
C ARG A 57 8.91 8.40 -2.11
N ARG A 58 8.74 7.64 -3.18
CA ARG A 58 9.42 7.90 -4.48
C ARG A 58 8.77 8.98 -5.34
N VAL A 59 7.53 9.34 -5.05
CA VAL A 59 6.82 10.41 -5.77
C VAL A 59 7.01 11.76 -5.09
N THR A 60 7.29 11.78 -3.79
CA THR A 60 7.50 13.02 -3.01
C THR A 60 8.97 13.51 -3.06
N ASP A 61 9.91 12.63 -3.44
CA ASP A 61 11.30 12.96 -3.80
C ASP A 61 11.44 13.46 -5.25
#